data_AF-A0A7J4KHX3-F1
#
_entry.id   AF-A0A7J4KHX3-F1
#
_cell.length_a   1.000
_cell.length_b   1.000
_cell.length_c   1.000
_cell.angle_alpha   90.00
_cell.angle_beta   90.00
_cell.angle_gamma   90.00
#
_symmetry.space_group_name_H-M   'P 1'
#
loop_
_entity.id
_entity.type
_entity.pdbx_description
1 polymer ?
#
loop_
_entity_poly.entity_id
_entity_poly.type
_entity_poly.pdbx_seq_one_letter_code
_entity_poly.pdbx_strand_id
1 'polypeptide(L)'
;LGVSILLAIILVITLYKFPEWYVIDICGVIVGAGAIAIFGISLSILLVIILLIVLAIYDAISVYQTKHMIDLADTVMDLKLPVLLVVPKIRQYSLIIETKSLKETLQEHEERDAFFMGLGDIVMPGILVVAAYQNIPNGLPVALSVLAGTLVGFSILMTFVIKGKPQAGLPLLCGGAILGYLVSSYVFFGALVGLGF
;
A
#
# COMPACT_ATOMS: atom_id res chain seq x y z
N LEU A 1 -0.40 -12.48 -26.93
CA LEU A 1 -1.33 -11.33 -27.01
C LEU A 1 -2.81 -11.75 -26.87
N GLY A 2 -3.33 -12.66 -27.69
CA GLY A 2 -4.76 -13.02 -27.67
C GLY A 2 -5.28 -13.51 -26.31
N VAL A 3 -4.52 -14.37 -25.63
CA VAL A 3 -4.88 -14.88 -24.29
C VAL A 3 -4.91 -13.75 -23.26
N SER A 4 -3.94 -12.84 -23.27
CA SER A 4 -3.84 -11.72 -22.33
C SER A 4 -5.01 -10.73 -22.49
N ILE A 5 -5.40 -10.44 -23.73
CA ILE A 5 -6.54 -9.56 -24.04
C ILE A 5 -7.85 -10.17 -23.52
N LEU A 6 -8.06 -11.47 -23.78
CA LEU A 6 -9.22 -12.19 -23.30
C LEU A 6 -9.32 -12.17 -21.77
N LEU A 7 -8.19 -12.43 -21.09
CA LEU A 7 -8.10 -12.45 -19.63
C LEU A 7 -8.38 -11.07 -19.02
N ALA A 8 -7.86 -10.00 -19.64
CA ALA A 8 -8.14 -8.63 -19.23
C ALA A 8 -9.62 -8.27 -19.38
N ILE A 9 -10.26 -8.64 -20.50
CA ILE A 9 -11.69 -8.42 -20.72
C ILE A 9 -12.53 -9.16 -19.67
N ILE A 10 -12.21 -10.42 -19.40
CA ILE A 10 -12.90 -11.22 -18.36
C ILE A 10 -12.77 -10.54 -17.00
N LEU A 11 -11.57 -10.11 -16.63
CA LEU A 11 -11.30 -9.48 -15.34
C LEU A 11 -12.08 -8.17 -15.18
N VAL A 12 -12.12 -7.32 -16.22
CA VAL A 12 -12.90 -6.07 -16.23
C VAL A 12 -14.41 -6.35 -16.13
N ILE A 13 -14.93 -7.32 -16.88
CA ILE A 13 -16.36 -7.69 -16.84
C ILE A 13 -16.73 -8.22 -15.45
N THR A 14 -15.89 -9.08 -14.86
CA THR A 14 -16.11 -9.62 -13.51
C THR A 14 -16.11 -8.50 -12.47
N LEU A 15 -15.14 -7.58 -12.53
CA LEU A 15 -15.09 -6.41 -11.64
C LEU A 15 -16.35 -5.56 -11.75
N TYR A 16 -16.86 -5.35 -12.96
CA TYR A 16 -18.04 -4.51 -13.19
C TYR A 16 -19.35 -5.18 -12.73
N LYS A 17 -19.51 -6.49 -12.96
CA LYS A 17 -20.74 -7.22 -12.61
C LYS A 17 -20.79 -7.68 -11.15
N PHE A 18 -19.66 -8.04 -10.55
CA PHE A 18 -19.57 -8.62 -9.21
C PHE A 18 -18.39 -8.01 -8.44
N PRO A 19 -18.52 -6.76 -7.94
CA PRO A 19 -17.49 -6.10 -7.13
C PRO A 19 -17.48 -6.66 -5.69
N GLU A 20 -17.24 -7.96 -5.55
CA GLU A 20 -17.01 -8.57 -4.24
C GLU A 20 -15.56 -8.29 -3.76
N TRP A 21 -15.34 -8.31 -2.45
CA TRP A 21 -14.06 -7.93 -1.84
C TRP A 21 -12.87 -8.74 -2.37
N TYR A 22 -13.04 -10.05 -2.54
CA TYR A 22 -11.98 -10.91 -3.09
C TYR A 22 -11.70 -10.61 -4.57
N VAL A 23 -12.69 -10.18 -5.34
CA VAL A 23 -12.49 -9.79 -6.75
C VAL A 23 -11.67 -8.52 -6.80
N ILE A 24 -12.02 -7.52 -5.99
CA ILE A 24 -11.32 -6.25 -5.90
C ILE A 24 -9.88 -6.47 -5.44
N ASP A 25 -9.67 -7.29 -4.41
CA ASP A 25 -8.34 -7.58 -3.87
C ASP A 25 -7.45 -8.32 -4.88
N ILE A 26 -7.98 -9.35 -5.56
CA ILE A 26 -7.23 -10.05 -6.61
C ILE A 26 -6.85 -9.09 -7.73
N CYS A 27 -7.79 -8.26 -8.19
CA CYS A 27 -7.50 -7.25 -9.22
C CYS A 27 -6.46 -6.23 -8.74
N GLY A 28 -6.60 -5.77 -7.50
CA GLY A 28 -5.69 -4.84 -6.85
C GLY A 28 -4.27 -5.40 -6.73
N VAL A 29 -4.12 -6.66 -6.34
CA VAL A 29 -2.83 -7.36 -6.29
C VAL A 29 -2.21 -7.49 -7.68
N ILE A 30 -3.00 -7.84 -8.72
CA ILE A 30 -2.50 -7.96 -10.09
C ILE A 30 -2.00 -6.60 -10.60
N VAL A 31 -2.80 -5.54 -10.44
CA VAL A 31 -2.45 -4.18 -10.87
C VAL A 31 -1.26 -3.66 -10.05
N GLY A 32 -1.25 -3.87 -8.74
CA GLY A 32 -0.18 -3.47 -7.84
C GLY A 32 1.13 -4.15 -8.17
N ALA A 33 1.13 -5.47 -8.38
CA ALA A 33 2.32 -6.21 -8.80
C ALA A 33 2.87 -5.72 -10.14
N GLY A 34 1.98 -5.42 -11.10
CA GLY A 34 2.37 -4.81 -12.37
C GLY A 34 3.02 -3.44 -12.20
N ALA A 35 2.42 -2.57 -11.38
CA ALA A 35 2.98 -1.25 -11.08
C ALA A 35 4.33 -1.33 -10.37
N ILE A 36 4.45 -2.18 -9.35
CA ILE A 36 5.70 -2.45 -8.62
C ILE A 36 6.79 -2.89 -9.59
N ALA A 37 6.50 -3.81 -10.50
CA ALA A 37 7.46 -4.30 -11.48
C ALA A 37 7.90 -3.19 -12.45
N ILE A 38 6.95 -2.44 -13.02
CA ILE A 38 7.25 -1.37 -13.99
C ILE A 38 8.12 -0.28 -13.34
N PHE A 39 7.70 0.26 -12.20
CA PHE A 39 8.43 1.34 -11.54
C PHE A 39 9.73 0.84 -10.90
N GLY A 40 9.73 -0.36 -10.32
CA GLY A 40 10.91 -0.92 -9.65
C GLY A 40 12.05 -1.28 -10.61
N ILE A 41 11.73 -1.71 -11.83
CA ILE A 41 12.75 -1.96 -12.86
C ILE A 41 13.22 -0.65 -13.50
N SER A 42 12.33 0.34 -13.62
CA SER A 42 12.60 1.58 -14.36
C SER A 42 13.31 2.66 -13.55
N LEU A 43 13.14 2.68 -12.22
CA LEU A 43 13.70 3.72 -11.36
C LEU A 43 14.98 3.23 -10.67
N SER A 44 15.97 4.13 -10.55
CA SER A 44 17.14 3.89 -9.72
C SER A 44 16.78 3.93 -8.23
N ILE A 45 17.54 3.21 -7.40
CA ILE A 45 17.26 3.11 -5.95
C ILE A 45 17.21 4.49 -5.29
N LEU A 46 18.10 5.40 -5.70
CA LEU A 46 18.13 6.78 -5.21
C LEU A 46 16.81 7.50 -5.51
N LEU A 47 16.30 7.42 -6.74
CA LEU A 47 15.03 8.04 -7.11
C LEU A 47 13.85 7.45 -6.34
N VAL A 48 13.85 6.14 -6.11
CA VAL A 48 12.83 5.49 -5.30
C VAL A 48 12.89 5.96 -3.84
N ILE A 49 14.07 6.07 -3.24
CA ILE A 49 14.20 6.57 -1.85
C ILE A 49 13.69 8.01 -1.75
N ILE A 50 14.04 8.88 -2.70
CA ILE A 50 13.53 10.24 -2.74
C ILE A 50 12.00 10.25 -2.86
N LEU A 51 11.44 9.45 -3.79
CA LEU A 51 10.01 9.30 -3.97
C LEU A 51 9.32 8.89 -2.66
N LEU A 52 9.85 7.88 -1.97
CA LEU A 52 9.31 7.37 -0.72
C LEU A 52 9.37 8.39 0.42
N ILE A 53 10.47 9.15 0.53
CA ILE A 53 10.61 10.21 1.53
C ILE A 53 9.59 11.33 1.27
N VAL A 54 9.47 11.77 0.01
CA VAL A 54 8.51 12.82 -0.36
C VAL A 54 7.07 12.38 -0.07
N LEU A 55 6.69 11.14 -0.43
CA LEU A 55 5.36 10.62 -0.14
C LEU A 55 5.10 10.46 1.37
N ALA A 56 6.09 9.95 2.12
CA ALA A 56 5.97 9.83 3.57
C ALA A 56 5.78 11.20 4.23
N ILE A 57 6.53 12.22 3.81
CA ILE A 57 6.37 13.59 4.32
C ILE A 57 4.99 14.14 3.94
N TYR A 58 4.56 13.94 2.70
CA TYR A 58 3.24 14.37 2.24
C TYR A 58 2.12 13.74 3.08
N ASP A 59 2.16 12.43 3.33
CA ASP A 59 1.17 11.72 4.15
C ASP A 59 1.18 12.20 5.61
N ALA A 60 2.38 12.40 6.18
CA ALA A 60 2.51 12.96 7.53
C ALA A 60 1.92 14.37 7.64
N ILE A 61 2.20 15.24 6.67
CA ILE A 61 1.66 16.60 6.63
C ILE A 61 0.13 16.55 6.46
N SER A 62 -0.35 15.71 5.54
CA SER A 62 -1.77 15.52 5.30
C SER A 62 -2.50 15.10 6.58
N VAL A 63 -2.00 14.10 7.30
CA VAL A 63 -2.65 13.56 8.50
C VAL A 63 -2.52 14.49 9.71
N TYR A 64 -1.33 15.02 10.00
CA TYR A 64 -1.10 15.77 11.25
C TYR A 64 -1.36 17.27 11.13
N GLN A 65 -1.05 17.87 9.98
CA GLN A 65 -1.06 19.32 9.82
C GLN A 65 -2.38 19.81 9.25
N THR A 66 -2.90 19.15 8.21
CA THR A 66 -4.18 19.59 7.65
C THR A 66 -5.35 19.26 8.57
N LYS A 67 -5.27 18.16 9.35
CA LYS A 67 -6.36 17.60 10.18
C LYS A 67 -7.74 17.64 9.49
N HIS A 68 -7.75 17.80 8.17
CA HIS A 68 -8.95 18.14 7.41
C HIS A 68 -9.83 16.90 7.27
N MET A 69 -9.34 15.73 7.70
CA MET A 69 -10.09 14.49 7.84
C MET A 69 -11.16 14.54 8.94
N ILE A 70 -11.12 15.53 9.86
CA ILE A 70 -12.21 15.76 10.82
C ILE A 70 -13.29 16.70 10.21
N ASP A 71 -12.89 17.65 9.36
CA ASP A 71 -13.80 18.65 8.77
C ASP A 71 -14.28 18.33 7.33
N LEU A 72 -13.70 17.34 6.61
CA LEU A 72 -14.15 16.85 5.28
C LEU A 72 -15.13 15.67 5.36
N ALA A 73 -15.40 15.14 6.54
CA ALA A 73 -16.37 14.07 6.72
C ALA A 73 -17.77 14.50 6.24
N ASP A 74 -18.08 15.80 6.34
CA ASP A 74 -19.39 16.35 5.95
C ASP A 74 -19.57 16.58 4.44
N THR A 75 -18.49 16.61 3.62
CA THR A 75 -18.58 17.05 2.21
C THR A 75 -18.23 15.97 1.18
N VAL A 76 -17.53 14.89 1.56
CA VAL A 76 -17.05 13.87 0.60
C VAL A 76 -17.90 12.58 0.62
N MET A 77 -19.18 12.69 1.01
CA MET A 77 -20.14 11.57 1.02
C MET A 77 -20.51 11.02 -0.38
N ASP A 78 -20.03 11.60 -1.48
CA ASP A 78 -20.51 11.29 -2.84
C ASP A 78 -19.52 10.52 -3.74
N LEU A 79 -18.26 10.36 -3.34
CA LEU A 79 -17.25 9.73 -4.21
C LEU A 79 -17.05 8.25 -3.88
N LYS A 80 -17.86 7.40 -4.54
CA LYS A 80 -17.70 5.93 -4.61
C LYS A 80 -16.43 5.52 -5.37
N LEU A 81 -15.25 5.79 -4.83
CA LEU A 81 -13.99 5.43 -5.49
C LEU A 81 -13.36 4.17 -4.85
N PRO A 82 -13.25 3.05 -5.61
CA PRO A 82 -12.58 1.85 -5.14
C PRO A 82 -11.06 2.04 -5.23
N VAL A 83 -10.47 2.61 -4.18
CA VAL A 83 -9.02 2.83 -4.04
C VAL A 83 -8.42 2.03 -2.87
N LEU A 84 -9.23 1.20 -2.23
CA LEU A 84 -8.92 0.53 -0.96
C LEU A 84 -8.99 -1.00 -1.14
N LEU A 85 -7.94 -1.71 -0.73
CA LEU A 85 -7.94 -3.14 -0.43
C LEU A 85 -8.73 -3.39 0.84
N VAL A 86 -9.50 -4.47 0.88
CA VAL A 86 -10.46 -4.72 1.96
C VAL A 86 -10.16 -6.06 2.62
N VAL A 87 -9.59 -6.03 3.82
CA VAL A 87 -9.35 -7.27 4.60
C VAL A 87 -10.52 -7.47 5.59
N PRO A 88 -11.41 -8.45 5.37
CA PRO A 88 -12.54 -8.70 6.26
C PRO A 88 -12.09 -9.38 7.56
N LYS A 89 -12.64 -8.97 8.71
CA LYS A 89 -12.41 -9.65 10.00
C LYS A 89 -13.21 -10.96 10.16
N ILE A 90 -14.27 -11.15 9.37
CA ILE A 90 -15.19 -12.31 9.42
C ILE A 90 -15.34 -12.99 8.05
N ARG A 91 -15.47 -14.33 8.05
CA ARG A 91 -15.56 -15.13 6.81
C ARG A 91 -16.84 -14.95 5.98
N GLN A 92 -17.88 -14.33 6.55
CA GLN A 92 -19.18 -14.10 5.89
C GLN A 92 -19.34 -12.66 5.39
N TYR A 93 -18.24 -11.95 5.20
CA TYR A 93 -18.22 -10.54 4.80
C TYR A 93 -18.69 -10.34 3.36
N SER A 94 -19.63 -9.41 3.15
CA SER A 94 -20.08 -8.96 1.83
C SER A 94 -19.97 -7.43 1.73
N LEU A 95 -19.01 -6.97 0.92
CA LEU A 95 -18.78 -5.55 0.66
C LEU A 95 -20.05 -4.83 0.19
N ILE A 96 -20.92 -5.49 -0.56
CA ILE A 96 -22.13 -4.86 -1.14
C ILE A 96 -23.17 -4.55 -0.04
N ILE A 97 -23.32 -5.43 0.94
CA ILE A 97 -24.25 -5.26 2.06
C ILE A 97 -23.69 -4.24 3.04
N GLU A 98 -22.40 -4.32 3.34
CA GLU A 98 -21.75 -3.43 4.30
C GLU A 98 -21.41 -2.06 3.73
N THR A 99 -21.27 -1.88 2.40
CA THR A 99 -21.21 -0.52 1.81
C THR A 99 -22.50 0.27 2.13
N LYS A 100 -23.62 -0.43 2.33
CA LYS A 100 -24.89 0.17 2.75
C LYS A 100 -24.88 0.55 4.24
N SER A 101 -24.28 -0.27 5.11
CA SER A 101 -24.15 0.02 6.55
C SER A 101 -22.97 0.92 6.90
N LEU A 102 -21.88 0.96 6.11
CA LEU A 102 -20.74 1.87 6.24
C LEU A 102 -21.19 3.33 6.27
N LYS A 103 -22.29 3.66 5.57
CA LYS A 103 -22.91 4.99 5.61
C LYS A 103 -23.57 5.31 6.96
N GLU A 104 -23.98 4.29 7.72
CA GLU A 104 -24.62 4.37 9.04
C GLU A 104 -23.60 4.18 10.19
N THR A 105 -22.67 3.22 10.09
CA THR A 105 -21.56 2.93 11.05
C THR A 105 -20.45 4.00 11.05
N LEU A 106 -20.48 4.97 10.12
CA LEU A 106 -19.63 6.17 10.21
C LEU A 106 -20.26 7.26 11.08
N GLN A 107 -21.58 7.21 11.33
CA GLN A 107 -22.29 8.14 12.21
C GLN A 107 -22.24 7.72 13.69
N GLU A 108 -22.15 6.42 13.94
CA GLU A 108 -21.95 5.86 15.28
C GLU A 108 -20.55 5.25 15.32
N HIS A 109 -19.70 5.66 16.27
CA HIS A 109 -18.32 5.19 16.45
C HIS A 109 -18.20 3.67 16.72
N GLU A 110 -18.63 2.82 15.80
CA GLU A 110 -18.57 1.36 15.91
C GLU A 110 -17.31 0.80 15.26
N GLU A 111 -16.86 -0.34 15.80
CA GLU A 111 -15.64 -1.02 15.37
C GLU A 111 -15.74 -1.44 13.90
N ARG A 112 -14.84 -0.93 13.05
CA ARG A 112 -14.84 -1.30 11.62
C ARG A 112 -14.54 -2.81 11.46
N ASP A 113 -15.48 -3.51 10.82
CA ASP A 113 -15.43 -4.95 10.52
C ASP A 113 -14.53 -5.30 9.32
N ALA A 114 -14.06 -4.28 8.59
CA ALA A 114 -13.07 -4.42 7.54
C ALA A 114 -11.95 -3.39 7.65
N PHE A 115 -10.73 -3.84 7.37
CA PHE A 115 -9.57 -2.99 7.25
C PHE A 115 -9.40 -2.55 5.80
N PHE A 116 -9.49 -1.24 5.58
CA PHE A 116 -9.31 -0.62 4.28
C PHE A 116 -7.90 -0.06 4.17
N MET A 117 -7.09 -0.57 3.24
CA MET A 117 -5.72 -0.11 2.99
C MET A 117 -5.57 0.41 1.57
N GLY A 118 -4.93 1.56 1.38
CA GLY A 118 -4.68 2.07 0.04
C GLY A 118 -3.80 1.11 -0.75
N LEU A 119 -4.17 0.81 -2.00
CA LEU A 119 -3.30 0.02 -2.89
C LEU A 119 -1.89 0.64 -3.03
N GLY A 120 -1.83 1.97 -3.01
CA GLY A 120 -0.58 2.73 -3.01
C GLY A 120 0.33 2.41 -1.83
N ASP A 121 -0.21 2.14 -0.65
CA ASP A 121 0.59 1.88 0.56
C ASP A 121 1.38 0.58 0.47
N ILE A 122 0.89 -0.37 -0.34
CA ILE A 122 1.60 -1.62 -0.65
C ILE A 122 2.56 -1.42 -1.83
N VAL A 123 2.11 -0.70 -2.86
CA VAL A 123 2.88 -0.48 -4.09
C VAL A 123 4.15 0.32 -3.81
N MET A 124 4.07 1.42 -3.05
CA MET A 124 5.18 2.33 -2.82
C MET A 124 6.42 1.64 -2.23
N PRO A 125 6.36 1.01 -1.03
CA PRO A 125 7.51 0.27 -0.50
C PRO A 125 7.90 -0.93 -1.38
N GLY A 126 6.93 -1.54 -2.09
CA GLY A 126 7.19 -2.63 -3.04
C GLY A 126 8.09 -2.24 -4.21
N ILE A 127 8.02 -0.99 -4.69
CA ILE A 127 8.91 -0.46 -5.73
C ILE A 127 10.37 -0.55 -5.26
N LEU A 128 10.66 -0.24 -3.99
CA LEU A 128 12.02 -0.32 -3.44
C LEU A 128 12.53 -1.75 -3.35
N VAL A 129 11.65 -2.72 -3.07
CA VAL A 129 12.01 -4.15 -3.05
C VAL A 129 12.50 -4.59 -4.43
N VAL A 130 11.75 -4.27 -5.48
CA VAL A 130 12.13 -4.65 -6.86
C VAL A 130 13.34 -3.85 -7.34
N ALA A 131 13.42 -2.56 -7.03
CA ALA A 131 14.57 -1.74 -7.38
C ALA A 131 15.87 -2.25 -6.72
N ALA A 132 15.80 -2.66 -5.45
CA ALA A 132 16.93 -3.27 -4.74
C ALA A 132 17.35 -4.61 -5.34
N TYR A 133 16.37 -5.46 -5.71
CA TYR A 133 16.65 -6.74 -6.36
C TYR A 133 17.32 -6.56 -7.73
N GLN A 134 16.86 -5.60 -8.52
CA GLN A 134 17.30 -5.42 -9.90
C GLN A 134 18.63 -4.65 -10.02
N ASN A 135 18.86 -3.63 -9.19
CA ASN A 135 20.00 -2.72 -9.34
C ASN A 135 21.24 -3.13 -8.51
N ILE A 136 21.10 -4.06 -7.55
CA ILE A 136 22.20 -4.48 -6.68
C ILE A 136 22.71 -5.86 -7.11
N PRO A 137 24.03 -6.04 -7.34
CA PRO A 137 24.61 -7.37 -7.54
C PRO A 137 24.34 -8.28 -6.33
N ASN A 138 23.75 -9.46 -6.54
CA ASN A 138 23.24 -10.31 -5.46
C ASN A 138 22.25 -9.58 -4.52
N GLY A 139 21.35 -8.75 -5.07
CA GLY A 139 20.42 -7.91 -4.32
C GLY A 139 19.30 -8.63 -3.55
N LEU A 140 19.16 -9.96 -3.68
CA LEU A 140 18.10 -10.74 -3.03
C LEU A 140 18.06 -10.59 -1.50
N PRO A 141 19.19 -10.65 -0.75
CA PRO A 141 19.18 -10.43 0.70
C PRO A 141 18.75 -9.00 1.08
N VAL A 142 19.13 -8.00 0.28
CA VAL A 142 18.71 -6.61 0.48
C VAL A 142 17.21 -6.45 0.23
N ALA A 143 16.70 -6.99 -0.88
CA ALA A 143 15.29 -6.97 -1.20
C ALA A 143 14.42 -7.66 -0.13
N LEU A 144 14.86 -8.82 0.39
CA LEU A 144 14.20 -9.50 1.50
C LEU A 144 14.23 -8.68 2.79
N SER A 145 15.34 -8.00 3.08
CA SER A 145 15.44 -7.10 4.23
C SER A 145 14.51 -5.89 4.10
N VAL A 146 14.39 -5.29 2.91
CA VAL A 146 13.42 -4.22 2.64
C VAL A 146 11.99 -4.71 2.85
N LEU A 147 11.66 -5.89 2.33
CA LEU A 147 10.35 -6.51 2.51
C LEU A 147 10.07 -6.76 4.00
N ALA A 148 11.04 -7.32 4.74
CA ALA A 148 10.93 -7.54 6.17
C ALA A 148 10.75 -6.22 6.95
N GLY A 149 11.51 -5.18 6.62
CA GLY A 149 11.37 -3.85 7.20
C GLY A 149 10.00 -3.24 6.95
N THR A 150 9.44 -3.44 5.75
CA THR A 150 8.08 -3.01 5.41
C THR A 150 7.04 -3.75 6.26
N LEU A 151 7.17 -5.07 6.45
CA LEU A 151 6.26 -5.86 7.29
C LEU A 151 6.35 -5.46 8.78
N VAL A 152 7.54 -5.14 9.27
CA VAL A 152 7.73 -4.60 10.62
C VAL A 152 7.06 -3.23 10.75
N GLY A 153 7.25 -2.34 9.77
CA GLY A 153 6.57 -1.05 9.71
C GLY A 153 5.05 -1.19 9.71
N PHE A 154 4.51 -2.12 8.91
CA PHE A 154 3.10 -2.48 8.89
C PHE A 154 2.60 -2.98 10.26
N SER A 155 3.35 -3.88 10.91
CA SER A 155 2.97 -4.44 12.22
C SER A 155 2.92 -3.36 13.30
N ILE A 156 3.85 -2.40 13.27
CA ILE A 156 3.87 -1.24 14.16
C ILE A 156 2.66 -0.33 13.86
N LEU A 157 2.39 -0.04 12.59
CA LEU A 157 1.22 0.74 12.16
C LEU A 157 -0.08 0.12 12.66
N MET A 158 -0.26 -1.18 12.47
CA MET A 158 -1.45 -1.91 12.93
C MET A 158 -1.63 -1.81 14.44
N THR A 159 -0.55 -1.81 15.21
CA THR A 159 -0.62 -1.62 16.67
C THR A 159 -1.18 -0.25 17.05
N PHE A 160 -0.88 0.80 16.29
CA PHE A 160 -1.44 2.14 16.50
C PHE A 160 -2.90 2.25 16.04
N VAL A 161 -3.22 1.65 14.90
CA VAL A 161 -4.59 1.63 14.36
C VAL A 161 -5.54 0.89 15.30
N ILE A 162 -5.14 -0.25 15.85
CA ILE A 162 -5.94 -1.01 16.84
C ILE A 162 -6.17 -0.19 18.12
N LYS A 163 -5.25 0.71 18.47
CA LYS A 163 -5.40 1.64 19.61
C LYS A 163 -6.30 2.85 19.29
N GLY A 164 -6.94 2.88 18.12
CA GLY A 164 -7.90 3.92 17.73
C GLY A 164 -7.28 5.27 17.39
N LYS A 165 -5.95 5.35 17.22
CA LYS A 165 -5.27 6.60 16.86
C LYS A 165 -5.04 6.65 15.35
N PRO A 166 -5.67 7.59 14.61
CA PRO A 166 -5.39 7.75 13.19
C PRO A 166 -3.93 8.20 13.04
N GLN A 167 -3.15 7.42 12.29
CA GLN A 167 -1.73 7.60 12.08
C GLN A 167 -1.45 7.63 10.58
N ALA A 168 -0.50 8.46 10.16
CA ALA A 168 0.03 8.42 8.80
C ALA A 168 0.65 7.04 8.51
N GLY A 169 0.15 6.36 7.49
CA GLY A 169 0.52 4.98 7.15
C GLY A 169 1.84 4.91 6.40
N LEU A 170 2.01 5.78 5.40
CA LEU A 170 3.20 5.79 4.53
C LEU A 170 4.50 6.05 5.30
N PRO A 171 4.59 6.94 6.31
CA PRO A 171 5.80 7.12 7.09
C PRO A 171 6.32 5.83 7.74
N LEU A 172 5.43 4.99 8.27
CA LEU A 172 5.83 3.75 8.94
C LEU A 172 6.18 2.66 7.91
N LEU A 173 5.41 2.55 6.82
CA LEU A 173 5.64 1.57 5.77
C LEU A 173 6.90 1.89 4.95
N CYS A 174 6.95 3.07 4.36
CA CYS A 174 8.10 3.55 3.59
C CYS A 174 9.34 3.72 4.47
N GLY A 175 9.18 4.22 5.70
CA GLY A 175 10.28 4.32 6.66
C GLY A 175 10.86 2.96 7.02
N GLY A 176 10.01 1.96 7.28
CA GLY A 176 10.45 0.57 7.51
C GLY A 176 11.18 -0.03 6.31
N ALA A 177 10.68 0.21 5.10
CA ALA A 177 11.33 -0.22 3.85
C ALA A 177 12.72 0.41 3.68
N ILE A 178 12.84 1.72 3.85
CA ILE A 178 14.11 2.46 3.76
C ILE A 178 15.09 2.00 4.83
N LEU A 179 14.65 1.82 6.07
CA LEU A 179 15.51 1.29 7.14
C LEU A 179 16.01 -0.12 6.81
N GLY A 180 15.14 -0.99 6.29
CA GLY A 180 15.51 -2.33 5.84
C GLY A 180 16.57 -2.31 4.73
N TYR A 181 16.49 -1.35 3.80
CA TYR A 181 17.50 -1.10 2.77
C TYR A 181 18.82 -0.61 3.39
N LEU A 182 18.79 0.43 4.22
CA LEU A 182 19.99 1.03 4.81
C LEU A 182 20.78 0.02 5.65
N VAL A 183 20.08 -0.74 6.51
CA VAL A 183 20.69 -1.75 7.37
C VAL A 183 21.32 -2.85 6.54
N SER A 184 20.58 -3.45 5.61
CA SER A 184 21.11 -4.56 4.81
C SER A 184 22.20 -4.11 3.84
N SER A 185 22.10 -2.93 3.22
CA SER A 185 23.16 -2.40 2.37
C SER A 185 24.46 -2.24 3.15
N TYR A 186 24.40 -1.69 4.37
CA TYR A 186 25.58 -1.52 5.19
C TYR A 186 26.16 -2.85 5.70
N VAL A 187 25.30 -3.78 6.11
CA VAL A 187 25.72 -5.09 6.64
C VAL A 187 26.34 -5.98 5.56
N PHE A 188 25.75 -6.06 4.37
CA PHE A 188 26.22 -6.97 3.32
C PHE A 188 27.35 -6.38 2.47
N PHE A 189 27.40 -5.06 2.28
CA PHE A 189 28.35 -4.43 1.35
C PHE A 189 29.26 -3.38 2.00
N GLY A 190 29.07 -3.04 3.27
CA GLY A 190 29.88 -2.04 3.98
C GLY A 190 29.70 -0.60 3.49
N ALA A 191 28.80 -0.37 2.52
CA ALA A 191 28.51 0.92 1.91
C ALA A 191 27.05 0.97 1.42
N LEU A 192 26.59 2.17 1.04
CA LEU A 192 25.29 2.33 0.39
C LEU A 192 25.39 1.93 -1.09
N VAL A 193 24.79 0.80 -1.44
CA VAL A 193 24.92 0.19 -2.78
C VAL A 193 23.72 0.57 -3.64
N GLY A 194 23.98 0.89 -4.90
CA GLY A 194 22.95 1.28 -5.86
C GLY A 194 22.54 2.76 -5.81
N LEU A 195 23.31 3.61 -5.12
CA LEU A 195 23.17 5.06 -5.16
C LEU A 195 24.01 5.74 -6.26
N GLY A 196 24.74 4.97 -7.06
CA GLY A 196 25.45 5.47 -8.24
C GLY A 196 24.49 5.73 -9.41
N PHE A 197 24.81 6.74 -10.22
CA PHE A 197 24.14 7.01 -11.49
C PHE A 197 24.53 6.00 -12.56
#